data_AF-A0A6P6PMH0-F1
#
_entry.id   AF-A0A6P6PMH0-F1
#
_cell.length_a   1.000
_cell.length_b   1.000
_cell.length_c   1.000
_cell.angle_alpha   90.00
_cell.angle_beta   90.00
_cell.angle_gamma   90.00
#
_symmetry.space_group_name_H-M   'P 1'
#
loop_
_entity.id
_entity.type
_entity.pdbx_description
1 polymer ?
#
loop_
_entity_poly.entity_id
_entity_poly.type
_entity_poly.pdbx_seq_one_letter_code
_entity_poly.pdbx_strand_id
1 'polypeptide(L)'
;MDLSRNRCQRSSSMSDGPKTQKPKLPQRRFSLLQRGSPKRFRLHTERKVLDENGKVRKWTYRKRDASKPNKIILLVGETGVGKTTVINTMVNYLMNVKFEDQIWYEITEETPRDQSESQTSEITVYEVFPVKSTMSLTIIDTPGYGDTRGLDKDLEVAENLATLFQSNDGVHEVDAICFVTQASKNRLSDRQHYIISSILSLFGKDIVDNIVFLITHSDGLPPKNAISAIKKAKIPCRKDKNGDPVYFSFNNRQAEERHTNERHIRAQRDAWEDSVDGMKDFLQTLNEMNRRGLEQTSDVLTERIRFEASISNLQLRVQEKEQKKAEKIQIQEAMMDNKTKVEQSINFSFKVNKTEKMKVPIESKSWKHRKATTCTVCEENCHEFDCWWSSNPSKCEVMKNGFCTVCSGKCHHSKHVKENKKYVIRNSSMQFEFDSIKKEYETSKEQTKTYLLLMQHLEKDLKEIETHKSVLLCEAYRTIKHLSQIALKPDSAFTLQHLDFFIPRAREAGKENWARELEEMRRKAEAEEVNKDALSYLKAGLTKLFLTAK
;
A
#
# COMPACT_ATOMS: atom_id res chain seq x y z
N MET A 1 -8.87 69.80 63.00
CA MET A 1 -8.30 71.12 62.63
C MET A 1 -7.50 70.86 61.36
N ASP A 2 -7.85 71.29 60.16
CA ASP A 2 -8.79 72.32 59.76
C ASP A 2 -9.41 72.01 58.41
N LEU A 3 -10.59 72.60 58.21
CA LEU A 3 -11.43 72.56 57.02
C LEU A 3 -10.90 73.47 55.90
N SER A 4 -10.96 72.93 54.69
CA SER A 4 -11.45 73.56 53.44
C SER A 4 -10.82 74.87 52.92
N ARG A 5 -10.46 74.84 51.63
CA ARG A 5 -10.95 75.82 50.65
C ARG A 5 -11.09 75.18 49.26
N ASN A 6 -12.35 75.07 48.83
CA ASN A 6 -12.81 74.83 47.47
C ASN A 6 -12.85 76.17 46.69
N ARG A 7 -12.48 76.18 45.39
CA ARG A 7 -13.44 76.32 44.26
C ARG A 7 -12.78 76.57 42.89
N CYS A 8 -13.37 75.89 41.89
CA CYS A 8 -13.69 76.24 40.49
C CYS A 8 -12.53 76.61 39.52
N GLN A 9 -12.48 76.13 38.27
CA GLN A 9 -13.58 76.03 37.27
C GLN A 9 -13.49 74.85 36.27
N ARG A 10 -14.70 74.39 35.89
CA ARG A 10 -15.23 73.69 34.68
C ARG A 10 -14.27 73.50 33.48
N SER A 11 -13.97 72.28 33.00
CA SER A 11 -14.77 71.30 32.20
C SER A 11 -14.78 71.52 30.68
N SER A 12 -14.14 70.62 29.93
CA SER A 12 -14.62 70.14 28.62
C SER A 12 -13.86 68.88 28.19
N SER A 13 -14.63 67.81 28.02
CA SER A 13 -14.26 66.50 27.46
C SER A 13 -13.95 66.56 25.97
N MET A 14 -12.88 65.91 25.51
CA MET A 14 -12.81 65.31 24.16
C MET A 14 -11.93 64.04 24.16
N SER A 15 -12.61 62.94 23.84
CA SER A 15 -12.18 61.65 23.28
C SER A 15 -10.72 61.49 22.81
N ASP A 16 -9.99 60.56 23.45
CA ASP A 16 -8.80 59.93 22.88
C ASP A 16 -9.21 58.91 21.80
N GLY A 17 -8.71 59.12 20.58
CA GLY A 17 -8.98 58.31 19.40
C GLY A 17 -8.42 56.88 19.45
N PRO A 18 -8.76 56.03 18.47
CA PRO A 18 -8.39 54.62 18.47
C PRO A 18 -6.87 54.49 18.32
N LYS A 19 -6.24 53.78 19.28
CA LYS A 19 -4.86 53.32 19.16
C LYS A 19 -4.72 52.49 17.88
N THR A 20 -4.11 53.08 16.86
CA THR A 20 -3.71 52.42 15.63
C THR A 20 -2.84 51.21 15.99
N GLN A 21 -3.39 50.01 15.83
CA GLN A 21 -2.59 48.79 15.82
C GLN A 21 -1.54 48.95 14.72
N LYS A 22 -0.26 49.05 15.12
CA LYS A 22 0.85 48.83 14.20
C LYS A 22 0.58 47.52 13.46
N PRO A 23 0.63 47.48 12.12
CA PRO A 23 0.42 46.23 11.39
C PRO A 23 1.42 45.20 11.94
N LYS A 24 0.92 44.04 12.37
CA LYS A 24 1.79 42.90 12.68
C LYS A 24 2.68 42.68 11.47
N LEU A 25 3.99 42.88 11.63
CA LEU A 25 4.99 42.48 10.65
C LEU A 25 4.64 41.05 10.19
N PRO A 26 4.59 40.75 8.87
CA PRO A 26 4.26 39.41 8.42
C PRO A 26 5.21 38.43 9.11
N GLN A 27 4.65 37.41 9.78
CA GLN A 27 5.42 36.31 10.36
C GLN A 27 6.48 35.89 9.34
N ARG A 28 7.76 35.90 9.74
CA ARG A 28 8.84 35.39 8.88
C ARG A 28 8.42 34.00 8.40
N ARG A 29 8.22 33.84 7.09
CA ARG A 29 7.66 32.62 6.48
C ARG A 29 8.70 31.51 6.28
N PHE A 30 9.87 31.69 6.89
CA PHE A 30 10.98 30.78 6.82
C PHE A 30 11.94 31.01 8.00
N SER A 31 12.70 29.98 8.36
CA SER A 31 13.73 29.98 9.41
C SER A 31 15.08 29.57 8.82
N LEU A 32 16.18 30.16 9.31
CA LEU A 32 17.53 29.87 8.83
C LEU A 32 18.01 28.52 9.40
N LEU A 33 18.40 27.60 8.53
CA LEU A 33 18.96 26.28 8.89
C LEU A 33 20.49 26.32 8.93
N GLN A 34 21.11 26.87 7.88
CA GLN A 34 22.57 26.90 7.74
C GLN A 34 23.02 28.24 7.15
N ARG A 35 24.12 28.78 7.68
CA ARG A 35 24.70 30.08 7.29
C ARG A 35 25.69 30.02 6.11
N GLY A 36 25.98 28.81 5.60
CA GLY A 36 26.91 28.61 4.48
C GLY A 36 26.43 29.28 3.18
N SER A 37 27.19 29.11 2.10
CA SER A 37 26.78 29.54 0.76
C SER A 37 26.41 28.28 -0.03
N PRO A 38 25.14 28.04 -0.40
CA PRO A 38 23.98 28.90 -0.16
C PRO A 38 23.46 28.86 1.29
N LYS A 39 22.85 29.97 1.73
CA LYS A 39 22.13 30.03 3.00
C LYS A 39 20.88 29.18 2.89
N ARG A 40 20.74 28.20 3.77
CA ARG A 40 19.61 27.26 3.75
C ARG A 40 18.50 27.74 4.67
N PHE A 41 17.27 27.76 4.19
CA PHE A 41 16.10 28.21 4.93
C PHE A 41 14.98 27.17 4.90
N ARG A 42 14.42 26.84 6.05
CA ARG A 42 13.21 26.03 6.15
C ARG A 42 11.98 26.88 5.91
N LEU A 43 11.12 26.48 4.97
CA LEU A 43 9.84 27.12 4.74
C LEU A 43 8.86 26.77 5.86
N HIS A 44 8.06 27.75 6.29
CA HIS A 44 6.96 27.50 7.22
C HIS A 44 5.72 27.05 6.45
N THR A 45 5.19 25.88 6.79
CA THR A 45 4.01 25.26 6.17
C THR A 45 2.88 25.14 7.18
N GLU A 46 1.64 25.25 6.70
CA GLU A 46 0.46 24.79 7.42
C GLU A 46 0.44 23.26 7.37
N ARG A 47 0.30 22.60 8.53
CA ARG A 47 0.41 21.15 8.64
C ARG A 47 -0.95 20.55 8.97
N LYS A 48 -1.40 19.61 8.13
CA LYS A 48 -2.60 18.80 8.33
C LYS A 48 -2.21 17.33 8.28
N VAL A 49 -2.77 16.54 9.18
CA VAL A 49 -2.72 15.08 9.11
C VAL A 49 -4.01 14.59 8.46
N LEU A 50 -3.91 13.69 7.47
CA LEU A 50 -5.04 13.22 6.66
C LEU A 50 -5.59 11.87 7.11
N ASP A 51 -4.88 11.15 7.97
CA ASP A 51 -5.28 9.86 8.53
C ASP A 51 -5.20 9.89 10.08
N GLU A 52 -5.83 8.93 10.76
CA GLU A 52 -5.81 8.91 12.24
C GLU A 52 -4.38 8.70 12.82
N ASN A 53 -3.42 8.24 12.01
CA ASN A 53 -2.10 7.80 12.47
C ASN A 53 -0.93 8.71 12.09
N GLY A 54 -1.15 9.77 11.31
CA GLY A 54 -0.05 10.60 10.84
C GLY A 54 0.79 9.97 9.73
N LYS A 55 0.32 8.89 9.08
CA LYS A 55 1.04 8.23 7.97
C LYS A 55 0.81 8.89 6.63
N VAL A 56 -0.26 9.66 6.52
CA VAL A 56 -0.56 10.51 5.39
C VAL A 56 -0.69 11.94 5.90
N ARG A 57 0.22 12.81 5.49
CA ARG A 57 0.29 14.20 5.96
C ARG A 57 0.30 15.16 4.78
N LYS A 58 -0.18 16.38 5.02
CA LYS A 58 -0.27 17.45 4.04
C LYS A 58 0.34 18.74 4.60
N TRP A 59 1.32 19.29 3.88
CA TRP A 59 2.04 20.50 4.23
C TRP A 59 1.86 21.56 3.16
N THR A 60 1.27 22.67 3.55
CA THR A 60 0.84 23.70 2.61
C THR A 60 1.67 24.98 2.79
N TYR A 61 2.39 25.37 1.75
CA TYR A 61 3.13 26.62 1.67
C TYR A 61 2.31 27.68 0.93
N ARG A 62 1.85 28.69 1.70
CA ARG A 62 0.98 29.80 1.27
C ARG A 62 -0.45 29.36 0.94
N LYS A 63 -1.29 30.32 0.57
CA LYS A 63 -2.69 30.07 0.18
C LYS A 63 -2.77 29.85 -1.32
N ARG A 64 -3.61 28.89 -1.72
CA ARG A 64 -3.91 28.60 -3.13
C ARG A 64 -4.54 29.82 -3.81
N ASP A 65 -4.02 30.16 -4.98
CA ASP A 65 -4.63 31.10 -5.91
C ASP A 65 -5.41 30.30 -6.95
N ALA A 66 -6.74 30.39 -6.93
CA ALA A 66 -7.60 29.62 -7.81
C ALA A 66 -7.47 30.02 -9.28
N SER A 67 -6.91 31.20 -9.59
CA SER A 67 -6.65 31.63 -10.97
C SER A 67 -5.46 30.92 -11.62
N LYS A 68 -4.58 30.31 -10.81
CA LYS A 68 -3.38 29.62 -11.30
C LYS A 68 -3.63 28.12 -11.45
N PRO A 69 -3.16 27.50 -12.54
CA PRO A 69 -3.17 26.05 -12.64
C PRO A 69 -2.35 25.42 -11.50
N ASN A 70 -2.87 24.35 -10.92
CA ASN A 70 -2.17 23.54 -9.92
C ASN A 70 -1.94 22.15 -10.48
N LYS A 71 -0.68 21.74 -10.66
CA LYS A 71 -0.33 20.41 -11.17
C LYS A 71 -0.03 19.46 -10.01
N ILE A 72 -0.52 18.23 -10.12
CA ILE A 72 -0.41 17.20 -9.07
C ILE A 72 0.50 16.09 -9.55
N ILE A 73 1.59 15.85 -8.83
CA ILE A 73 2.58 14.84 -9.20
C ILE A 73 2.82 13.88 -8.04
N LEU A 74 3.10 12.62 -8.36
CA LEU A 74 3.49 11.58 -7.41
C LEU A 74 4.94 11.18 -7.65
N LEU A 75 5.79 11.26 -6.63
CA LEU A 75 7.20 10.84 -6.72
C LEU A 75 7.38 9.46 -6.10
N VAL A 76 7.97 8.54 -6.88
CA VAL A 76 8.25 7.17 -6.44
C VAL A 76 9.67 6.73 -6.80
N GLY A 77 10.30 5.91 -5.97
CA GLY A 77 11.66 5.42 -6.20
C GLY A 77 12.34 4.92 -4.93
N GLU A 78 13.51 4.31 -5.07
CA GLU A 78 14.24 3.72 -3.93
C GLU A 78 14.65 4.80 -2.89
N THR A 79 15.06 4.37 -1.70
CA THR A 79 15.76 5.25 -0.76
C THR A 79 17.07 5.75 -1.36
N GLY A 80 17.42 7.02 -1.14
CA GLY A 80 18.71 7.59 -1.58
C GLY A 80 18.80 8.01 -3.05
N VAL A 81 17.76 7.79 -3.86
CA VAL A 81 17.76 8.24 -5.27
C VAL A 81 17.60 9.75 -5.43
N GLY A 82 17.39 10.51 -4.34
CA GLY A 82 17.32 11.98 -4.38
C GLY A 82 15.92 12.57 -4.59
N LYS A 83 14.85 11.85 -4.22
CA LYS A 83 13.45 12.36 -4.27
C LYS A 83 13.32 13.69 -3.52
N THR A 84 13.75 13.74 -2.27
CA THR A 84 13.70 14.96 -1.46
C THR A 84 14.45 16.13 -2.09
N THR A 85 15.64 15.85 -2.64
CA THR A 85 16.43 16.87 -3.32
C THR A 85 15.68 17.45 -4.50
N VAL A 86 15.06 16.59 -5.31
CA VAL A 86 14.21 17.00 -6.44
C VAL A 86 13.02 17.86 -5.98
N ILE A 87 12.36 17.50 -4.87
CA ILE A 87 11.28 18.33 -4.29
C ILE A 87 11.78 19.74 -3.97
N ASN A 88 12.92 19.85 -3.29
CA ASN A 88 13.48 21.16 -2.95
C ASN A 88 13.94 21.92 -4.20
N THR A 89 14.48 21.24 -5.22
CA THR A 89 14.79 21.85 -6.52
C THR A 89 13.54 22.43 -7.18
N MET A 90 12.42 21.68 -7.22
CA MET A 90 11.13 22.17 -7.73
C MET A 90 10.67 23.42 -6.97
N VAL A 91 10.76 23.41 -5.64
CA VAL A 91 10.39 24.56 -4.79
C VAL A 91 11.24 25.79 -5.10
N ASN A 92 12.56 25.64 -5.21
CA ASN A 92 13.45 26.76 -5.49
C ASN A 92 13.22 27.33 -6.90
N TYR A 93 12.96 26.48 -7.89
CA TYR A 93 12.56 26.89 -9.23
C TYR A 93 11.26 27.71 -9.21
N LEU A 94 10.21 27.20 -8.55
CA LEU A 94 8.92 27.91 -8.41
C LEU A 94 9.03 29.24 -7.66
N MET A 95 10.01 29.36 -6.77
CA MET A 95 10.31 30.58 -6.03
C MET A 95 11.21 31.56 -6.81
N ASN A 96 11.64 31.18 -8.01
CA ASN A 96 12.52 31.93 -8.90
C ASN A 96 13.86 32.28 -8.20
N VAL A 97 14.41 31.32 -7.46
CA VAL A 97 15.75 31.43 -6.87
C VAL A 97 16.78 31.29 -7.99
N LYS A 98 17.80 32.13 -7.95
CA LYS A 98 18.92 32.12 -8.89
C LYS A 98 20.19 31.61 -8.24
N PHE A 99 21.12 31.15 -9.05
CA PHE A 99 22.45 30.80 -8.58
C PHE A 99 23.12 32.00 -7.90
N GLU A 100 22.89 33.25 -8.31
CA GLU A 100 23.54 34.42 -7.69
C GLU A 100 23.01 34.73 -6.28
N ASP A 101 21.79 34.28 -5.95
CA ASP A 101 21.11 34.67 -4.70
C ASP A 101 21.81 34.11 -3.46
N GLN A 102 22.58 33.02 -3.60
CA GLN A 102 23.20 32.29 -2.49
C GLN A 102 22.20 31.91 -1.40
N ILE A 103 20.99 31.51 -1.81
CA ILE A 103 19.88 31.10 -0.95
C ILE A 103 19.37 29.74 -1.44
N TRP A 104 18.95 28.90 -0.50
CA TRP A 104 18.30 27.63 -0.77
C TRP A 104 17.12 27.42 0.18
N TYR A 105 15.93 27.17 -0.35
CA TYR A 105 14.74 26.87 0.44
C TYR A 105 14.51 25.37 0.57
N GLU A 106 14.08 24.94 1.76
CA GLU A 106 13.69 23.57 2.05
C GLU A 106 12.26 23.54 2.56
N ILE A 107 11.40 22.81 1.86
CA ILE A 107 10.05 22.49 2.35
C ILE A 107 10.04 21.18 3.13
N THR A 108 11.01 20.30 2.87
CA THR A 108 11.11 18.99 3.49
C THR A 108 11.79 19.07 4.87
N GLU A 109 11.44 18.12 5.75
CA GLU A 109 12.03 17.99 7.08
C GLU A 109 12.98 16.80 7.09
N GLU A 110 14.19 16.98 6.54
CA GLU A 110 15.25 16.01 6.76
C GLU A 110 15.91 16.31 8.12
N THR A 111 15.82 15.36 9.05
CA THR A 111 16.76 15.31 10.16
C THR A 111 18.09 14.80 9.63
N PRO A 112 19.24 15.38 9.99
CA PRO A 112 20.54 14.85 9.62
C PRO A 112 20.79 13.55 10.39
N ARG A 113 20.21 12.45 9.92
CA ARG A 113 20.62 11.08 10.24
C ARG A 113 21.33 10.50 9.03
N ASP A 114 22.05 9.41 9.25
CA ASP A 114 22.90 8.77 8.26
C ASP A 114 22.16 8.51 6.93
N GLN A 115 22.79 8.79 5.78
CA GLN A 115 22.19 8.64 4.44
C GLN A 115 21.83 7.17 4.10
N SER A 116 22.31 6.23 4.94
CA SER A 116 22.09 4.79 4.87
C SER A 116 20.69 4.36 5.35
N GLU A 117 19.97 5.20 6.11
CA GLU A 117 18.61 4.93 6.59
C GLU A 117 17.56 5.79 5.88
N SER A 118 16.39 5.21 5.60
CA SER A 118 15.28 5.94 4.97
C SER A 118 14.76 7.06 5.88
N GLN A 119 14.99 8.30 5.44
CA GLN A 119 14.61 9.52 6.17
C GLN A 119 13.10 9.83 6.11
N THR A 120 12.36 9.26 5.15
CA THR A 120 10.92 9.48 4.96
C THR A 120 10.14 8.21 5.32
N SER A 121 9.36 8.22 6.41
CA SER A 121 8.52 7.09 6.85
C SER A 121 7.02 7.29 6.60
N GLU A 122 6.62 8.46 6.11
CA GLU A 122 5.23 8.88 5.87
C GLU A 122 5.05 9.40 4.44
N ILE A 123 3.85 9.22 3.89
CA ILE A 123 3.48 9.90 2.65
C ILE A 123 3.20 11.37 2.96
N THR A 124 3.87 12.27 2.24
CA THR A 124 3.75 13.71 2.46
C THR A 124 3.27 14.41 1.20
N VAL A 125 2.12 15.08 1.29
CA VAL A 125 1.60 15.94 0.24
C VAL A 125 2.10 17.36 0.48
N TYR A 126 3.01 17.84 -0.36
CA TYR A 126 3.52 19.21 -0.34
C TYR A 126 2.72 20.06 -1.32
N GLU A 127 1.94 21.01 -0.80
CA GLU A 127 1.24 22.00 -1.62
C GLU A 127 2.07 23.29 -1.66
N VAL A 128 2.52 23.69 -2.84
CA VAL A 128 3.41 24.83 -3.04
C VAL A 128 2.72 25.87 -3.91
N PHE A 129 2.29 26.97 -3.28
CA PHE A 129 1.54 28.05 -3.93
C PHE A 129 2.40 29.35 -4.05
N PRO A 130 3.37 29.39 -4.97
CA PRO A 130 4.25 30.55 -5.18
C PRO A 130 3.50 31.77 -5.74
N VAL A 131 3.94 32.97 -5.33
CA VAL A 131 3.35 34.23 -5.83
C VAL A 131 3.83 34.55 -7.24
N LYS A 132 5.11 34.29 -7.56
CA LYS A 132 5.72 34.69 -8.84
C LYS A 132 5.60 33.66 -9.96
N SER A 133 5.42 32.37 -9.63
CA SER A 133 5.25 31.33 -10.66
C SER A 133 3.89 31.44 -11.33
N THR A 134 3.85 31.03 -12.60
CA THR A 134 2.64 30.89 -13.42
C THR A 134 1.80 29.68 -13.02
N MET A 135 2.37 28.73 -12.28
CA MET A 135 1.67 27.53 -11.81
C MET A 135 2.05 27.17 -10.37
N SER A 136 1.17 26.38 -9.75
CA SER A 136 1.39 25.76 -8.44
C SER A 136 1.63 24.26 -8.58
N LEU A 137 2.30 23.66 -7.60
CA LEU A 137 2.52 22.22 -7.56
C LEU A 137 1.97 21.62 -6.27
N THR A 138 1.34 20.46 -6.41
CA THR A 138 1.04 19.53 -5.33
C THR A 138 1.90 18.28 -5.55
N ILE A 139 2.83 18.02 -4.63
CA ILE A 139 3.83 16.98 -4.78
C ILE A 139 3.57 15.91 -3.72
N ILE A 140 3.21 14.71 -4.14
CA ILE A 140 3.04 13.55 -3.25
C ILE A 140 4.39 12.85 -3.17
N ASP A 141 5.05 12.99 -2.02
CA ASP A 141 6.30 12.29 -1.70
C ASP A 141 6.01 10.96 -1.02
N THR A 142 6.57 9.88 -1.55
CA THR A 142 6.47 8.56 -0.92
C THR A 142 7.76 8.19 -0.21
N PRO A 143 7.69 7.39 0.87
CA PRO A 143 8.84 6.68 1.41
C PRO A 143 9.63 5.94 0.32
N GLY A 144 10.93 5.72 0.58
CA GLY A 144 11.76 4.89 -0.30
C GLY A 144 11.24 3.46 -0.35
N TYR A 145 10.83 3.02 -1.54
CA TYR A 145 10.37 1.66 -1.78
C TYR A 145 11.53 0.66 -1.72
N GLY A 146 11.24 -0.58 -1.32
CA GLY A 146 12.18 -1.69 -1.25
C GLY A 146 13.32 -1.48 -0.26
N ASP A 147 13.14 -0.69 0.81
CA ASP A 147 14.14 -0.43 1.84
C ASP A 147 14.60 -1.72 2.58
N THR A 148 15.65 -1.65 3.41
CA THR A 148 16.13 -2.80 4.23
C THR A 148 15.07 -3.40 5.17
N ARG A 149 13.94 -2.70 5.31
CA ARG A 149 12.78 -3.04 6.14
C ARG A 149 11.83 -4.06 5.50
N GLY A 150 12.00 -4.40 4.21
CA GLY A 150 11.32 -5.53 3.55
C GLY A 150 9.91 -5.25 3.02
N LEU A 151 9.27 -6.31 2.52
CA LEU A 151 7.97 -6.35 1.83
C LEU A 151 6.82 -5.71 2.61
N ASP A 152 6.79 -5.89 3.93
CA ASP A 152 5.74 -5.35 4.80
C ASP A 152 5.67 -3.82 4.73
N LYS A 153 6.82 -3.15 4.52
CA LYS A 153 6.85 -1.70 4.32
C LYS A 153 6.33 -1.27 2.96
N ASP A 154 6.51 -2.09 1.94
CA ASP A 154 6.02 -1.77 0.59
C ASP A 154 4.49 -1.92 0.53
N LEU A 155 3.93 -2.90 1.24
CA LEU A 155 2.49 -3.03 1.49
C LEU A 155 1.95 -1.80 2.23
N GLU A 156 2.63 -1.36 3.30
CA GLU A 156 2.24 -0.16 4.04
C GLU A 156 2.20 1.09 3.15
N VAL A 157 3.16 1.26 2.22
CA VAL A 157 3.13 2.41 1.31
C VAL A 157 1.94 2.33 0.35
N ALA A 158 1.61 1.14 -0.18
CA ALA A 158 0.44 0.95 -1.04
C ALA A 158 -0.88 1.29 -0.32
N GLU A 159 -1.01 0.87 0.94
CA GLU A 159 -2.17 1.20 1.78
C GLU A 159 -2.29 2.69 2.09
N ASN A 160 -1.17 3.34 2.41
CA ASN A 160 -1.16 4.77 2.67
C ASN A 160 -1.51 5.56 1.39
N LEU A 161 -1.08 5.09 0.21
CA LEU A 161 -1.51 5.66 -1.08
C LEU A 161 -3.01 5.46 -1.30
N ALA A 162 -3.55 4.27 -1.01
CA ALA A 162 -4.98 4.00 -1.08
C ALA A 162 -5.78 4.96 -0.17
N THR A 163 -5.31 5.13 1.06
CA THR A 163 -5.89 6.07 2.04
C THR A 163 -5.89 7.50 1.49
N LEU A 164 -4.77 7.94 0.91
CA LEU A 164 -4.68 9.26 0.29
C LEU A 164 -5.65 9.43 -0.87
N PHE A 165 -5.84 8.39 -1.69
CA PHE A 165 -6.70 8.47 -2.89
C PHE A 165 -8.19 8.38 -2.60
N GLN A 166 -8.55 7.76 -1.46
CA GLN A 166 -9.94 7.54 -1.05
C GLN A 166 -10.45 8.58 -0.04
N SER A 167 -9.55 9.31 0.63
CA SER A 167 -9.94 10.35 1.59
C SER A 167 -10.59 11.56 0.91
N ASN A 168 -11.68 12.08 1.47
CA ASN A 168 -12.36 13.28 0.98
C ASN A 168 -11.45 14.52 0.91
N ASP A 169 -10.46 14.60 1.79
CA ASP A 169 -9.46 15.67 1.85
C ASP A 169 -8.15 15.31 1.12
N GLY A 170 -8.16 14.17 0.43
CA GLY A 170 -7.04 13.52 -0.23
C GLY A 170 -6.83 13.97 -1.67
N VAL A 171 -6.28 13.07 -2.50
CA VAL A 171 -5.96 13.35 -3.90
C VAL A 171 -6.70 12.37 -4.80
N HIS A 172 -7.57 12.88 -5.68
CA HIS A 172 -8.38 12.04 -6.57
C HIS A 172 -7.92 12.09 -8.02
N GLU A 173 -6.87 12.86 -8.33
CA GLU A 173 -6.39 13.07 -9.69
C GLU A 173 -4.89 13.37 -9.70
N VAL A 174 -4.20 13.00 -10.78
CA VAL A 174 -2.77 13.27 -10.97
C VAL A 174 -2.49 13.74 -12.40
N ASP A 175 -1.54 14.65 -12.54
CA ASP A 175 -0.97 15.05 -13.83
C ASP A 175 0.20 14.13 -14.20
N ALA A 176 1.03 13.69 -13.24
CA ALA A 176 2.13 12.76 -13.51
C ALA A 176 2.48 11.82 -12.35
N ILE A 177 2.95 10.62 -12.71
CA ILE A 177 3.67 9.70 -11.83
C ILE A 177 5.12 9.70 -12.25
N CYS A 178 6.00 10.09 -11.33
CA CYS A 178 7.40 10.35 -11.58
C CYS A 178 8.26 9.28 -10.92
N PHE A 179 8.82 8.38 -11.73
CA PHE A 179 9.82 7.42 -11.26
C PHE A 179 11.20 8.08 -11.17
N VAL A 180 11.73 8.15 -9.96
CA VAL A 180 13.02 8.78 -9.67
C VAL A 180 14.13 7.74 -9.65
N THR A 181 15.13 7.91 -10.51
CA THR A 181 16.31 7.04 -10.60
C THR A 181 17.58 7.86 -10.84
N GLN A 182 18.77 7.27 -10.66
CA GLN A 182 20.06 7.95 -10.85
C GLN A 182 20.58 7.75 -12.29
N ALA A 183 21.27 8.75 -12.85
CA ALA A 183 21.80 8.72 -14.21
C ALA A 183 22.85 7.61 -14.43
N SER A 184 23.69 7.34 -13.43
CA SER A 184 24.78 6.36 -13.47
C SER A 184 24.31 4.90 -13.36
N LYS A 185 23.00 4.66 -13.17
CA LYS A 185 22.45 3.30 -13.07
C LYS A 185 22.46 2.64 -14.45
N ASN A 186 23.45 1.76 -14.65
CA ASN A 186 23.65 1.10 -15.94
C ASN A 186 22.69 -0.07 -16.21
N ARG A 187 22.06 -0.57 -15.15
CA ARG A 187 21.04 -1.62 -15.17
C ARG A 187 20.06 -1.31 -14.04
N LEU A 188 18.80 -1.69 -14.23
CA LEU A 188 17.88 -1.81 -13.12
C LEU A 188 18.31 -3.03 -12.29
N SER A 189 18.57 -2.85 -11.01
CA SER A 189 18.80 -3.98 -10.10
C SER A 189 17.51 -4.75 -9.87
N ASP A 190 17.61 -5.98 -9.37
CA ASP A 190 16.47 -6.81 -8.93
C ASP A 190 15.50 -6.05 -8.04
N ARG A 191 16.08 -5.27 -7.13
CA ARG A 191 15.36 -4.37 -6.23
C ARG A 191 14.59 -3.29 -7.00
N GLN A 192 15.21 -2.63 -7.97
CA GLN A 192 14.54 -1.60 -8.77
C GLN A 192 13.42 -2.16 -9.64
N HIS A 193 13.63 -3.33 -10.22
CA HIS A 193 12.60 -4.02 -10.98
C HIS A 193 11.39 -4.37 -10.12
N TYR A 194 11.64 -4.92 -8.92
CA TYR A 194 10.60 -5.18 -7.94
C TYR A 194 9.85 -3.89 -7.56
N ILE A 195 10.57 -2.81 -7.25
CA ILE A 195 9.96 -1.53 -6.85
C ILE A 195 9.05 -1.00 -7.95
N ILE A 196 9.54 -0.95 -9.19
CA ILE A 196 8.76 -0.46 -10.33
C ILE A 196 7.55 -1.36 -10.57
N SER A 197 7.73 -2.68 -10.60
CA SER A 197 6.63 -3.63 -10.79
C SER A 197 5.56 -3.48 -9.69
N SER A 198 5.98 -3.41 -8.43
CA SER A 198 5.11 -3.24 -7.26
C SER A 198 4.32 -1.94 -7.29
N ILE A 199 4.96 -0.81 -7.64
CA ILE A 199 4.27 0.48 -7.74
C ILE A 199 3.29 0.49 -8.92
N LEU A 200 3.72 0.04 -10.11
CA LEU A 200 2.83 -0.05 -11.27
C LEU A 200 1.62 -0.94 -11.01
N SER A 201 1.78 -1.95 -10.17
CA SER A 201 0.71 -2.86 -9.77
C SER A 201 -0.42 -2.17 -9.02
N LEU A 202 -0.18 -0.98 -8.44
CA LEU A 202 -1.15 -0.19 -7.69
C LEU A 202 -2.09 0.60 -8.60
N PHE A 203 -1.70 0.86 -9.84
CA PHE A 203 -2.42 1.75 -10.74
C PHE A 203 -3.30 1.00 -11.75
N GLY A 204 -4.36 1.68 -12.19
CA GLY A 204 -5.15 1.31 -13.36
C GLY A 204 -4.36 1.46 -14.65
N LYS A 205 -4.86 0.84 -15.73
CA LYS A 205 -4.20 0.83 -17.06
C LYS A 205 -4.25 2.20 -17.75
N ASP A 206 -5.13 3.08 -17.32
CA ASP A 206 -5.34 4.42 -17.88
C ASP A 206 -4.22 5.43 -17.55
N ILE A 207 -3.34 5.09 -16.59
CA ILE A 207 -2.30 5.99 -16.10
C ILE A 207 -1.00 5.98 -16.94
N VAL A 208 -0.88 5.09 -17.92
CA VAL A 208 0.39 4.83 -18.64
C VAL A 208 0.99 6.10 -19.24
N ASP A 209 0.17 6.95 -19.86
CA ASP A 209 0.60 8.20 -20.50
C ASP A 209 0.96 9.32 -19.50
N ASN A 210 0.72 9.08 -18.21
CA ASN A 210 1.07 9.96 -17.10
C ASN A 210 2.37 9.56 -16.39
N ILE A 211 2.95 8.42 -16.74
CA ILE A 211 4.20 7.93 -16.15
C ILE A 211 5.40 8.52 -16.89
N VAL A 212 6.28 9.20 -16.16
CA VAL A 212 7.53 9.81 -16.64
C VAL A 212 8.69 9.52 -15.68
N PHE A 213 9.93 9.77 -16.13
CA PHE A 213 11.13 9.52 -15.31
C PHE A 213 11.84 10.81 -14.90
N LEU A 214 12.27 10.90 -13.65
CA LEU A 214 13.16 11.96 -13.16
C LEU A 214 14.54 11.35 -12.89
N ILE A 215 15.52 11.76 -13.69
CA ILE A 215 16.88 11.25 -13.65
C ILE A 215 17.74 12.18 -12.81
N THR A 216 18.16 11.69 -11.65
CA THR A 216 18.96 12.42 -10.67
C THR A 216 20.44 12.16 -10.84
N HIS A 217 21.29 12.98 -10.20
CA HIS A 217 22.75 12.88 -10.30
C HIS A 217 23.23 12.89 -11.75
N SER A 218 22.52 13.62 -12.62
CA SER A 218 22.90 13.82 -14.02
C SER A 218 24.15 14.68 -14.10
N ASP A 219 25.03 14.35 -15.04
CA ASP A 219 26.22 15.12 -15.41
C ASP A 219 25.95 16.11 -16.56
N GLY A 220 24.68 16.38 -16.88
CA GLY A 220 24.25 17.22 -17.99
C GLY A 220 24.20 16.48 -19.34
N LEU A 221 24.71 15.24 -19.41
CA LEU A 221 24.66 14.44 -20.64
C LEU A 221 23.41 13.55 -20.70
N PRO A 222 22.98 13.12 -21.90
CA PRO A 222 21.87 12.18 -22.04
C PRO A 222 22.14 10.88 -21.25
N PRO A 223 21.23 10.46 -20.34
CA PRO A 223 21.43 9.30 -19.46
C PRO A 223 21.19 7.97 -20.21
N LYS A 224 22.00 7.69 -21.23
CA LYS A 224 21.83 6.57 -22.18
C LYS A 224 21.64 5.23 -21.48
N ASN A 225 22.39 4.98 -20.40
CA ASN A 225 22.36 3.69 -19.73
C ASN A 225 21.05 3.49 -18.94
N ALA A 226 20.61 4.52 -18.20
CA ALA A 226 19.32 4.47 -17.50
C ALA A 226 18.14 4.31 -18.47
N ILE A 227 18.14 5.08 -19.57
CA ILE A 227 17.08 5.00 -20.59
C ILE A 227 17.08 3.65 -21.32
N SER A 228 18.26 3.11 -21.66
CA SER A 228 18.39 1.78 -22.24
C SER A 228 17.85 0.70 -21.30
N ALA A 229 18.16 0.78 -20.01
CA ALA A 229 17.64 -0.15 -19.01
C ALA A 229 16.11 -0.09 -18.90
N ILE A 230 15.53 1.12 -18.88
CA ILE A 230 14.07 1.31 -18.85
C ILE A 230 13.40 0.71 -20.10
N LYS A 231 13.98 0.95 -21.28
CA LYS A 231 13.50 0.38 -22.55
C LYS A 231 13.58 -1.15 -22.55
N LYS A 232 14.70 -1.72 -22.12
CA LYS A 232 14.90 -3.18 -22.03
C LYS A 232 13.87 -3.82 -21.09
N ALA A 233 13.58 -3.15 -19.97
CA ALA A 233 12.57 -3.57 -19.01
C ALA A 233 11.12 -3.40 -19.49
N LYS A 234 10.89 -2.76 -20.66
CA LYS A 234 9.56 -2.52 -21.23
C LYS A 234 8.58 -1.87 -20.25
N ILE A 235 9.07 -0.96 -19.41
CA ILE A 235 8.25 -0.30 -18.40
C ILE A 235 7.15 0.52 -19.10
N PRO A 236 5.86 0.29 -18.78
CA PRO A 236 4.77 1.13 -19.27
C PRO A 236 4.98 2.58 -18.85
N CYS A 237 5.12 3.47 -19.84
CA CYS A 237 5.34 4.88 -19.61
C CYS A 237 4.97 5.72 -20.83
N ARG A 238 4.87 7.04 -20.61
CA ARG A 238 4.76 8.02 -21.68
C ARG A 238 5.99 7.94 -22.59
N LYS A 239 5.75 7.90 -23.90
CA LYS A 239 6.79 7.89 -24.92
C LYS A 239 6.80 9.19 -25.71
N ASP A 240 7.99 9.61 -26.12
CA ASP A 240 8.17 10.71 -27.05
C ASP A 240 7.87 10.28 -28.50
N LYS A 241 8.05 11.21 -29.45
CA LYS A 241 7.87 10.97 -30.89
C LYS A 241 8.78 9.90 -31.47
N ASN A 242 9.89 9.57 -30.80
CA ASN A 242 10.83 8.52 -31.22
C ASN A 242 10.51 7.17 -30.58
N GLY A 243 9.49 7.11 -29.71
CA GLY A 243 9.15 5.90 -28.95
C GLY A 243 9.97 5.74 -27.67
N ASP A 244 10.73 6.76 -27.27
CA ASP A 244 11.61 6.73 -26.11
C ASP A 244 10.87 7.17 -24.85
N PRO A 245 11.18 6.59 -23.66
CA PRO A 245 10.60 7.03 -22.40
C PRO A 245 10.84 8.53 -22.17
N VAL A 246 9.79 9.27 -21.81
CA VAL A 246 9.92 10.69 -21.46
C VAL A 246 10.63 10.83 -20.11
N TYR A 247 11.68 11.64 -20.06
CA TYR A 247 12.49 11.86 -18.87
C TYR A 247 12.96 13.31 -18.70
N PHE A 248 13.31 13.68 -17.48
CA PHE A 248 13.87 14.98 -17.11
C PHE A 248 15.07 14.80 -16.20
N SER A 249 16.14 15.55 -16.43
CA SER A 249 17.41 15.40 -15.72
C SER A 249 17.62 16.45 -14.64
N PHE A 250 18.20 16.03 -13.52
CA PHE A 250 18.53 16.86 -12.36
C PHE A 250 19.91 16.47 -11.84
N ASN A 251 20.77 17.46 -11.59
CA ASN A 251 22.13 17.23 -11.07
C ASN A 251 22.14 16.97 -9.54
N ASN A 252 21.14 17.50 -8.82
CA ASN A 252 20.93 17.36 -7.37
C ASN A 252 21.99 17.98 -6.44
N ARG A 253 22.92 18.80 -6.95
CA ARG A 253 23.99 19.43 -6.15
C ARG A 253 23.71 20.87 -5.70
N GLN A 254 22.50 21.37 -5.92
CA GLN A 254 22.18 22.80 -5.74
C GLN A 254 22.26 23.28 -4.28
N ALA A 255 22.15 22.37 -3.32
CA ALA A 255 22.25 22.66 -1.89
C ALA A 255 23.68 22.53 -1.34
N GLU A 256 24.64 22.04 -2.13
CA GLU A 256 26.03 21.84 -1.69
C GLU A 256 26.71 23.18 -1.40
N GLU A 257 27.65 23.17 -0.46
CA GLU A 257 28.42 24.36 -0.14
C GLU A 257 29.24 24.80 -1.36
N ARG A 258 29.24 26.10 -1.62
CA ARG A 258 29.95 26.68 -2.75
C ARG A 258 31.44 26.58 -2.52
N HIS A 259 32.11 26.08 -3.55
CA HIS A 259 33.55 26.08 -3.57
C HIS A 259 34.10 27.48 -3.86
N THR A 260 35.33 27.73 -3.43
CA THR A 260 36.07 28.97 -3.71
C THR A 260 36.88 28.88 -5.01
N ASN A 261 37.16 27.66 -5.49
CA ASN A 261 37.88 27.44 -6.74
C ASN A 261 36.96 27.72 -7.96
N GLU A 262 37.40 28.58 -8.88
CA GLU A 262 36.63 28.98 -10.07
C GLU A 262 36.14 27.81 -10.93
N ARG A 263 36.94 26.74 -11.05
CA ARG A 263 36.54 25.53 -11.79
C ARG A 263 35.32 24.89 -11.13
N HIS A 264 35.32 24.79 -9.81
CA HIS A 264 34.24 24.16 -9.07
C HIS A 264 32.98 25.05 -9.04
N ILE A 265 33.15 26.38 -8.98
CA ILE A 265 32.02 27.32 -9.11
C ILE A 265 31.35 27.17 -10.47
N ARG A 266 32.14 27.06 -11.56
CA ARG A 266 31.60 26.79 -12.91
C ARG A 266 30.82 25.48 -12.95
N ALA A 267 31.40 24.39 -12.45
CA ALA A 267 30.69 23.10 -12.40
C ALA A 267 29.39 23.16 -11.56
N GLN A 268 29.37 23.91 -10.45
CA GLN A 268 28.16 24.10 -9.63
C GLN A 268 27.10 24.96 -10.34
N ARG A 269 27.54 25.92 -11.17
CA ARG A 269 26.65 26.73 -12.01
C ARG A 269 26.04 25.89 -13.13
N ASP A 270 26.84 25.12 -13.85
CA ASP A 270 26.37 24.23 -14.92
C ASP A 270 25.34 23.24 -14.35
N ALA A 271 25.64 22.63 -13.20
CA ALA A 271 24.72 21.76 -12.47
C ALA A 271 23.39 22.44 -12.06
N TRP A 272 23.43 23.73 -11.74
CA TRP A 272 22.24 24.52 -11.44
C TRP A 272 21.42 24.74 -12.71
N GLU A 273 22.06 25.20 -13.79
CA GLU A 273 21.45 25.47 -15.09
C GLU A 273 20.80 24.22 -15.68
N ASP A 274 21.48 23.07 -15.65
CA ASP A 274 20.92 21.77 -16.08
C ASP A 274 19.59 21.44 -15.39
N SER A 275 19.50 21.72 -14.09
CA SER A 275 18.28 21.41 -13.32
C SER A 275 17.19 22.46 -13.50
N VAL A 276 17.55 23.70 -13.84
CA VAL A 276 16.59 24.74 -14.25
C VAL A 276 15.98 24.38 -15.60
N ASP A 277 16.78 23.93 -16.56
CA ASP A 277 16.31 23.47 -17.86
C ASP A 277 15.45 22.22 -17.72
N GLY A 278 15.90 21.23 -16.94
CA GLY A 278 15.11 20.03 -16.62
C GLY A 278 13.75 20.37 -15.98
N MET A 279 13.71 21.36 -15.08
CA MET A 279 12.45 21.86 -14.51
C MET A 279 11.56 22.55 -15.55
N LYS A 280 12.13 23.39 -16.42
CA LYS A 280 11.38 24.09 -17.45
C LYS A 280 10.68 23.11 -18.39
N ASP A 281 11.42 22.13 -18.89
CA ASP A 281 10.90 21.10 -19.79
C ASP A 281 9.86 20.21 -19.09
N PHE A 282 10.10 19.89 -17.81
CA PHE A 282 9.15 19.14 -17.00
C PHE A 282 7.81 19.88 -16.83
N LEU A 283 7.84 21.17 -16.46
CA LEU A 283 6.62 21.97 -16.30
C LEU A 283 5.88 22.19 -17.62
N GLN A 284 6.61 22.36 -18.73
CA GLN A 284 6.00 22.41 -20.05
C GLN A 284 5.26 21.11 -20.37
N THR A 285 5.93 19.97 -20.16
CA THR A 285 5.33 18.66 -20.40
C THR A 285 4.11 18.42 -19.51
N LEU A 286 4.14 18.83 -18.24
CA LEU A 286 2.99 18.76 -17.34
C LEU A 286 1.78 19.54 -17.86
N ASN A 287 1.97 20.65 -18.58
CA ASN A 287 0.88 21.40 -19.19
C ASN A 287 0.25 20.67 -20.38
N GLU A 288 1.04 19.88 -21.11
CA GLU A 288 0.60 19.08 -22.26
C GLU A 288 -0.04 17.74 -21.83
N MET A 289 0.29 17.25 -20.64
CA MET A 289 -0.25 16.00 -20.09
C MET A 289 -1.72 16.17 -19.67
N ASN A 290 -2.53 15.18 -20.05
CA ASN A 290 -3.92 15.09 -19.61
C ASN A 290 -3.95 14.60 -18.17
N ARG A 291 -4.61 15.36 -17.30
CA ARG A 291 -4.91 14.92 -15.95
C ARG A 291 -5.75 13.65 -15.97
N ARG A 292 -5.41 12.71 -15.09
CA ARG A 292 -6.18 11.47 -14.89
C ARG A 292 -6.77 11.42 -13.50
N GLY A 293 -8.04 11.01 -13.44
CA GLY A 293 -8.66 10.61 -12.19
C GLY A 293 -8.04 9.30 -11.68
N LEU A 294 -8.13 9.08 -10.38
CA LEU A 294 -7.57 7.90 -9.70
C LEU A 294 -8.64 6.85 -9.37
N GLU A 295 -9.81 6.89 -10.01
CA GLU A 295 -10.91 5.96 -9.75
C GLU A 295 -10.51 4.52 -10.07
N GLN A 296 -9.94 4.25 -11.26
CA GLN A 296 -9.45 2.91 -11.61
C GLN A 296 -8.34 2.44 -10.67
N THR A 297 -7.48 3.36 -10.22
CA THR A 297 -6.42 3.08 -9.25
C THR A 297 -7.01 2.72 -7.89
N SER A 298 -8.02 3.45 -7.44
CA SER A 298 -8.75 3.15 -6.20
C SER A 298 -9.46 1.78 -6.27
N ASP A 299 -10.03 1.43 -7.42
CA ASP A 299 -10.63 0.11 -7.66
C ASP A 299 -9.57 -1.00 -7.58
N VAL A 300 -8.41 -0.82 -8.23
CA VAL A 300 -7.28 -1.76 -8.16
C VAL A 300 -6.83 -1.97 -6.72
N LEU A 301 -6.64 -0.90 -5.95
CA LEU A 301 -6.20 -0.97 -4.55
C LEU A 301 -7.24 -1.68 -3.67
N THR A 302 -8.52 -1.37 -3.86
CA THR A 302 -9.61 -2.02 -3.12
C THR A 302 -9.70 -3.52 -3.42
N GLU A 303 -9.62 -3.89 -4.70
CA GLU A 303 -9.65 -5.30 -5.11
C GLU A 303 -8.40 -6.07 -4.64
N ARG A 304 -7.25 -5.42 -4.51
CA ARG A 304 -6.05 -6.03 -3.91
C ARG A 304 -6.25 -6.35 -2.43
N ILE A 305 -6.77 -5.40 -1.65
CA ILE A 305 -7.07 -5.63 -0.23
C ILE A 305 -8.08 -6.77 -0.08
N ARG A 306 -9.14 -6.78 -0.90
CA ARG A 306 -10.13 -7.86 -0.93
C ARG A 306 -9.52 -9.21 -1.32
N PHE A 307 -8.61 -9.22 -2.29
CA PHE A 307 -7.92 -10.42 -2.72
C PHE A 307 -7.08 -11.00 -1.59
N GLU A 308 -6.24 -10.19 -0.95
CA GLU A 308 -5.38 -10.61 0.16
C GLU A 308 -6.21 -11.19 1.31
N ALA A 309 -7.26 -10.47 1.71
CA ALA A 309 -8.18 -10.90 2.74
C ALA A 309 -8.93 -12.20 2.37
N SER A 310 -9.33 -12.34 1.10
CA SER A 310 -9.93 -13.57 0.57
C SER A 310 -8.96 -14.74 0.59
N ILE A 311 -7.67 -14.53 0.30
CA ILE A 311 -6.67 -15.61 0.34
C ILE A 311 -6.41 -16.07 1.77
N SER A 312 -6.20 -15.15 2.70
CA SER A 312 -6.00 -15.52 4.11
C SER A 312 -7.20 -16.30 4.66
N ASN A 313 -8.43 -15.83 4.37
CA ASN A 313 -9.65 -16.53 4.75
C ASN A 313 -9.76 -17.91 4.10
N LEU A 314 -9.46 -18.01 2.81
CA LEU A 314 -9.50 -19.26 2.06
C LEU A 314 -8.53 -20.30 2.64
N GLN A 315 -7.29 -19.91 2.96
CA GLN A 315 -6.29 -20.82 3.51
C GLN A 315 -6.79 -21.50 4.78
N LEU A 316 -7.36 -20.71 5.71
CA LEU A 316 -7.98 -21.23 6.94
C LEU A 316 -9.17 -22.13 6.64
N ARG A 317 -10.07 -21.73 5.72
CA ARG A 317 -11.25 -22.55 5.39
C ARG A 317 -10.89 -23.86 4.71
N VAL A 318 -9.90 -23.87 3.82
CA VAL A 318 -9.43 -25.13 3.23
C VAL A 318 -8.78 -26.00 4.30
N GLN A 319 -7.97 -25.44 5.21
CA GLN A 319 -7.43 -26.19 6.34
C GLN A 319 -8.55 -26.80 7.20
N GLU A 320 -9.61 -26.05 7.52
CA GLU A 320 -10.78 -26.54 8.25
C GLU A 320 -11.45 -27.71 7.51
N LYS A 321 -11.63 -27.59 6.20
CA LYS A 321 -12.25 -28.63 5.37
C LYS A 321 -11.39 -29.90 5.30
N GLU A 322 -10.08 -29.77 5.15
CA GLU A 322 -9.17 -30.92 5.16
C GLU A 322 -9.18 -31.65 6.51
N GLN A 323 -9.24 -30.91 7.63
CA GLN A 323 -9.32 -31.52 8.95
C GLN A 323 -10.68 -32.19 9.20
N LYS A 324 -11.79 -31.59 8.75
CA LYS A 324 -13.11 -32.23 8.75
C LYS A 324 -13.17 -33.48 7.87
N LYS A 325 -12.46 -33.47 6.73
CA LYS A 325 -12.31 -34.66 5.88
C LYS A 325 -11.57 -35.77 6.63
N ALA A 326 -10.44 -35.44 7.27
CA ALA A 326 -9.67 -36.39 8.07
C ALA A 326 -10.49 -36.95 9.25
N GLU A 327 -11.30 -36.12 9.92
CA GLU A 327 -12.23 -36.53 10.96
C GLU A 327 -13.24 -37.58 10.44
N LYS A 328 -13.86 -37.32 9.29
CA LYS A 328 -14.82 -38.25 8.66
C LYS A 328 -14.16 -39.55 8.19
N ILE A 329 -12.93 -39.48 7.68
CA ILE A 329 -12.15 -40.67 7.31
C ILE A 329 -11.82 -41.53 8.54
N GLN A 330 -11.41 -40.93 9.66
CA GLN A 330 -11.16 -41.68 10.91
C GLN A 330 -12.42 -42.38 11.41
N ILE A 331 -13.57 -41.72 11.32
CA ILE A 331 -14.86 -42.34 11.65
C ILE A 331 -15.13 -43.51 10.69
N GLN A 332 -14.96 -43.31 9.38
CA GLN A 332 -15.17 -44.34 8.37
C GLN A 332 -14.28 -45.57 8.59
N GLU A 333 -12.99 -45.38 8.87
CA GLU A 333 -12.03 -46.43 9.21
C GLU A 333 -12.46 -47.19 10.47
N ALA A 334 -12.83 -46.47 11.54
CA ALA A 334 -13.30 -47.08 12.78
C ALA A 334 -14.57 -47.92 12.57
N MET A 335 -15.48 -47.49 11.70
CA MET A 335 -16.67 -48.25 11.32
C MET A 335 -16.31 -49.50 10.51
N MET A 336 -15.36 -49.40 9.58
CA MET A 336 -14.88 -50.54 8.80
C MET A 336 -14.22 -51.61 9.67
N ASP A 337 -13.33 -51.20 10.59
CA ASP A 337 -12.63 -52.10 11.50
C ASP A 337 -13.57 -52.81 12.49
N ASN A 338 -14.70 -52.17 12.81
CA ASN A 338 -15.71 -52.69 13.74
C ASN A 338 -17.02 -53.09 13.04
N LYS A 339 -16.97 -53.42 11.75
CA LYS A 339 -18.16 -53.70 10.93
C LYS A 339 -19.17 -54.65 11.59
N THR A 340 -18.72 -55.78 12.15
CA THR A 340 -19.60 -56.76 12.81
C THR A 340 -20.31 -56.17 14.03
N LYS A 341 -19.62 -55.35 14.83
CA LYS A 341 -20.21 -54.65 15.98
C LYS A 341 -21.23 -53.61 15.52
N VAL A 342 -20.96 -52.88 14.44
CA VAL A 342 -21.90 -51.89 13.86
C VAL A 342 -23.17 -52.58 13.36
N GLU A 343 -23.04 -53.70 12.63
CA GLU A 343 -24.17 -54.50 12.14
C GLU A 343 -25.01 -55.07 13.29
N GLN A 344 -24.35 -55.47 14.38
CA GLN A 344 -25.00 -55.96 15.61
C GLN A 344 -25.47 -54.85 16.55
N SER A 345 -25.26 -53.57 16.20
CA SER A 345 -25.54 -52.41 17.08
C SER A 345 -24.89 -52.51 18.47
N ILE A 346 -23.69 -53.09 18.54
CA ILE A 346 -22.88 -53.14 19.77
C ILE A 346 -22.09 -51.84 19.88
N ASN A 347 -22.22 -51.15 21.00
CA ASN A 347 -21.47 -49.92 21.25
C ASN A 347 -19.97 -50.20 21.43
N PHE A 348 -19.13 -49.28 20.94
CA PHE A 348 -17.68 -49.32 21.11
C PHE A 348 -17.09 -47.90 21.08
N SER A 349 -15.96 -47.74 21.75
CA SER A 349 -15.24 -46.48 21.84
C SER A 349 -14.09 -46.41 20.85
N PHE A 350 -13.85 -45.24 20.27
CA PHE A 350 -12.69 -44.97 19.43
C PHE A 350 -12.26 -43.50 19.54
N LYS A 351 -11.05 -43.18 19.08
CA LYS A 351 -10.51 -41.81 19.15
C LYS A 351 -10.66 -41.12 17.81
N VAL A 352 -11.13 -39.88 17.83
CA VAL A 352 -11.22 -39.02 16.65
C VAL A 352 -10.61 -37.67 16.98
N ASN A 353 -9.83 -37.14 16.06
CA ASN A 353 -9.35 -35.76 16.15
C ASN A 353 -10.42 -34.81 15.65
N LYS A 354 -11.11 -34.17 16.59
CA LYS A 354 -12.17 -33.21 16.29
C LYS A 354 -11.59 -31.81 16.12
N THR A 355 -12.14 -31.10 15.15
CA THR A 355 -11.72 -29.75 14.80
C THR A 355 -12.67 -28.72 15.38
N GLU A 356 -12.15 -27.76 16.14
CA GLU A 356 -12.94 -26.66 16.71
C GLU A 356 -12.34 -25.30 16.36
N LYS A 357 -13.21 -24.33 16.11
CA LYS A 357 -12.82 -22.93 15.94
C LYS A 357 -12.75 -22.28 17.32
N MET A 358 -11.66 -21.58 17.59
CA MET A 358 -11.50 -20.83 18.82
C MET A 358 -11.04 -19.41 18.52
N LYS A 359 -11.52 -18.45 19.31
CA LYS A 359 -11.09 -17.06 19.19
C LYS A 359 -9.92 -16.79 20.13
N VAL A 360 -8.76 -16.46 19.58
CA VAL A 360 -7.51 -16.24 20.32
C VAL A 360 -7.00 -14.81 20.13
N PRO A 361 -6.26 -14.23 21.10
CA PRO A 361 -5.59 -12.95 20.91
C PRO A 361 -4.60 -12.97 19.74
N ILE A 362 -4.45 -11.85 19.04
CA ILE A 362 -3.43 -11.70 18.00
C ILE A 362 -2.09 -11.35 18.66
N GLU A 363 -1.12 -12.24 18.55
CA GLU A 363 0.26 -12.00 18.99
C GLU A 363 0.99 -11.16 17.93
N SER A 364 0.97 -9.83 18.07
CA SER A 364 1.73 -8.94 17.18
C SER A 364 2.47 -7.84 17.94
N LYS A 365 3.74 -7.61 17.58
CA LYS A 365 4.56 -6.50 18.08
C LYS A 365 4.13 -5.15 17.51
N SER A 366 3.48 -5.13 16.34
CA SER A 366 2.99 -3.91 15.70
C SER A 366 1.52 -3.68 16.05
N TRP A 367 1.18 -2.43 16.34
CA TRP A 367 -0.19 -2.06 16.67
C TRP A 367 -1.17 -2.20 15.49
N LYS A 368 -0.67 -2.23 14.26
CA LYS A 368 -1.45 -2.31 13.01
C LYS A 368 -2.10 -3.68 12.79
N HIS A 369 -1.47 -4.74 13.28
CA HIS A 369 -2.02 -6.10 13.23
C HIS A 369 -2.76 -6.46 14.52
N ARG A 370 -3.11 -5.47 15.35
CA ARG A 370 -3.87 -5.70 16.60
C ARG A 370 -5.37 -5.75 16.38
N LYS A 371 -5.91 -5.56 15.18
CA LYS A 371 -7.36 -5.64 14.99
C LYS A 371 -7.71 -6.39 13.71
N ALA A 372 -8.29 -7.57 13.87
CA ALA A 372 -8.90 -8.29 12.78
C ALA A 372 -10.38 -7.95 12.69
N THR A 373 -10.90 -7.80 11.47
CA THR A 373 -12.34 -7.82 11.21
C THR A 373 -12.78 -9.28 11.10
N THR A 374 -13.60 -9.73 12.05
CA THR A 374 -14.07 -11.12 12.13
C THR A 374 -15.59 -11.18 12.06
N CYS A 375 -16.14 -12.18 11.38
CA CYS A 375 -17.58 -12.45 11.33
C CYS A 375 -17.97 -13.34 12.51
N THR A 376 -18.92 -12.89 13.32
CA THR A 376 -19.39 -13.66 14.49
C THR A 376 -20.43 -14.73 14.14
N VAL A 377 -20.99 -14.69 12.91
CA VAL A 377 -21.96 -15.67 12.43
C VAL A 377 -21.25 -16.84 11.73
N CYS A 378 -20.27 -16.54 10.87
CA CYS A 378 -19.50 -17.58 10.18
C CYS A 378 -18.30 -18.10 10.99
N GLU A 379 -17.93 -17.38 12.06
CA GLU A 379 -16.69 -17.62 12.82
C GLU A 379 -15.47 -17.61 11.90
N GLU A 380 -15.32 -16.52 11.16
CA GLU A 380 -14.33 -16.39 10.09
C GLU A 380 -13.58 -15.07 10.18
N ASN A 381 -12.28 -15.12 9.90
CA ASN A 381 -11.46 -13.93 9.78
C ASN A 381 -11.66 -13.33 8.39
N CYS A 382 -12.21 -12.12 8.33
CA CYS A 382 -12.60 -11.48 7.08
C CYS A 382 -11.55 -10.48 6.59
N HIS A 383 -10.79 -9.87 7.50
CA HIS A 383 -9.67 -8.99 7.18
C HIS A 383 -8.72 -8.98 8.39
N GLU A 384 -7.62 -9.73 8.34
CA GLU A 384 -6.71 -9.94 9.49
C GLU A 384 -5.65 -8.86 9.62
N PHE A 385 -5.11 -8.40 8.49
CA PHE A 385 -3.99 -7.48 8.45
C PHE A 385 -4.46 -6.08 8.06
N ASP A 386 -3.79 -5.07 8.60
CA ASP A 386 -3.85 -3.66 8.23
C ASP A 386 -5.22 -2.97 8.17
N CYS A 387 -6.27 -3.68 8.58
CA CYS A 387 -7.56 -3.14 8.90
C CYS A 387 -7.48 -2.41 10.25
N TRP A 388 -6.87 -1.23 10.36
CA TRP A 388 -6.77 -0.48 11.63
C TRP A 388 -7.49 0.88 11.60
N TRP A 389 -7.62 1.49 10.43
CA TRP A 389 -8.05 2.87 10.14
C TRP A 389 -9.49 3.27 10.53
N SER A 390 -10.32 2.33 10.98
CA SER A 390 -11.67 2.61 11.47
C SER A 390 -12.09 1.56 12.47
N SER A 391 -12.68 1.94 13.61
CA SER A 391 -13.30 0.98 14.53
C SER A 391 -14.60 0.38 13.98
N ASN A 392 -15.27 1.07 13.07
CA ASN A 392 -16.53 0.64 12.47
C ASN A 392 -16.27 -0.39 11.35
N PRO A 393 -16.79 -1.63 11.47
CA PRO A 393 -16.68 -2.66 10.43
C PRO A 393 -17.28 -2.24 9.08
N SER A 394 -18.26 -1.32 9.05
CA SER A 394 -18.89 -0.84 7.82
C SER A 394 -17.92 -0.11 6.89
N LYS A 395 -16.81 0.43 7.44
CA LYS A 395 -15.77 1.14 6.70
C LYS A 395 -14.63 0.23 6.23
N CYS A 396 -14.67 -1.07 6.56
CA CYS A 396 -13.65 -2.00 6.10
C CYS A 396 -13.77 -2.21 4.57
N GLU A 397 -12.64 -2.27 3.87
CA GLU A 397 -12.55 -2.36 2.40
C GLU A 397 -13.17 -3.66 1.85
N VAL A 398 -13.21 -4.70 2.69
CA VAL A 398 -13.88 -5.97 2.38
C VAL A 398 -15.41 -5.88 2.47
N MET A 399 -15.95 -4.75 2.90
CA MET A 399 -17.38 -4.48 2.83
C MET A 399 -17.73 -3.81 1.50
N LYS A 400 -18.73 -4.34 0.81
CA LYS A 400 -19.30 -3.77 -0.40
C LYS A 400 -20.81 -3.68 -0.24
N ASN A 401 -21.37 -2.48 -0.41
CA ASN A 401 -22.80 -2.22 -0.23
C ASN A 401 -23.34 -2.70 1.14
N GLY A 402 -22.52 -2.59 2.19
CA GLY A 402 -22.87 -3.02 3.55
C GLY A 402 -22.67 -4.50 3.87
N PHE A 403 -22.23 -5.32 2.90
CA PHE A 403 -22.04 -6.77 3.05
C PHE A 403 -20.57 -7.17 2.86
N CYS A 404 -20.13 -8.18 3.61
CA CYS A 404 -18.77 -8.70 3.53
C CYS A 404 -18.57 -9.51 2.25
N THR A 405 -17.50 -9.22 1.51
CA THR A 405 -17.13 -9.96 0.29
C THR A 405 -16.34 -11.23 0.59
N VAL A 406 -15.84 -11.39 1.82
CA VAL A 406 -14.91 -12.47 2.19
C VAL A 406 -15.61 -13.65 2.87
N CYS A 407 -16.41 -13.42 3.91
CA CYS A 407 -16.99 -14.53 4.68
C CYS A 407 -17.97 -15.40 3.87
N SER A 408 -18.12 -16.66 4.29
CA SER A 408 -19.00 -17.65 3.66
C SER A 408 -20.43 -17.14 3.45
N GLY A 409 -21.00 -16.50 4.47
CA GLY A 409 -22.39 -16.04 4.46
C GLY A 409 -22.61 -14.68 3.80
N LYS A 410 -21.55 -14.04 3.25
CA LYS A 410 -21.56 -12.65 2.78
C LYS A 410 -22.31 -11.72 3.72
N CYS A 411 -22.07 -11.89 5.03
CA CYS A 411 -22.89 -11.31 6.08
C CYS A 411 -22.82 -9.77 6.08
N HIS A 412 -23.89 -9.14 6.55
CA HIS A 412 -23.92 -7.69 6.76
C HIS A 412 -22.83 -7.25 7.75
N HIS A 413 -22.29 -6.04 7.59
CA HIS A 413 -21.21 -5.51 8.43
C HIS A 413 -21.56 -5.48 9.94
N SER A 414 -22.86 -5.42 10.30
CA SER A 414 -23.32 -5.50 11.70
C SER A 414 -23.06 -6.85 12.37
N LYS A 415 -22.75 -7.90 11.60
CA LYS A 415 -22.33 -9.22 12.10
C LYS A 415 -20.82 -9.37 12.22
N HIS A 416 -20.10 -8.26 12.06
CA HIS A 416 -18.65 -8.24 12.16
C HIS A 416 -18.21 -7.43 13.36
N VAL A 417 -17.09 -7.86 13.94
CA VAL A 417 -16.42 -7.15 15.04
C VAL A 417 -14.97 -6.93 14.69
N LYS A 418 -14.42 -5.82 15.17
CA LYS A 418 -13.05 -5.41 14.91
C LYS A 418 -12.27 -5.32 16.22
N GLU A 419 -11.45 -6.33 16.47
CA GLU A 419 -10.82 -6.54 17.78
C GLU A 419 -9.48 -7.26 17.67
N ASN A 420 -8.73 -7.29 18.76
CA ASN A 420 -7.41 -7.94 18.87
C ASN A 420 -7.48 -9.46 19.02
N LYS A 421 -8.49 -10.07 18.42
CA LYS A 421 -8.69 -11.51 18.43
C LYS A 421 -9.04 -12.00 17.03
N LYS A 422 -8.63 -13.23 16.74
CA LYS A 422 -8.94 -13.92 15.50
C LYS A 422 -9.37 -15.36 15.76
N TYR A 423 -10.09 -15.93 14.83
CA TYR A 423 -10.41 -17.36 14.83
C TYR A 423 -9.19 -18.15 14.37
N VAL A 424 -8.85 -19.17 15.12
CA VAL A 424 -7.88 -20.20 14.75
C VAL A 424 -8.53 -21.56 14.90
N ILE A 425 -7.97 -22.54 14.21
CA ILE A 425 -8.45 -23.90 14.26
C ILE A 425 -7.60 -24.68 15.26
N ARG A 426 -8.25 -25.34 16.21
CA ARG A 426 -7.59 -26.22 17.18
C ARG A 426 -8.13 -27.64 17.05
N ASN A 427 -7.20 -28.58 17.08
CA ASN A 427 -7.52 -30.00 17.10
C ASN A 427 -7.51 -30.49 18.54
N SER A 428 -8.50 -31.30 18.89
CA SER A 428 -8.54 -32.02 20.15
C SER A 428 -8.85 -33.50 19.88
N SER A 429 -8.09 -34.38 20.51
CA SER A 429 -8.38 -35.81 20.44
C SER A 429 -9.50 -36.11 21.43
N MET A 430 -10.65 -36.53 20.91
CA MET A 430 -11.82 -36.88 21.72
C MET A 430 -12.12 -38.37 21.58
N GLN A 431 -12.63 -38.96 22.65
CA GLN A 431 -13.16 -40.32 22.64
C GLN A 431 -14.63 -40.25 22.20
N PHE A 432 -14.96 -41.00 21.16
CA PHE A 432 -16.31 -41.13 20.61
C PHE A 432 -16.86 -42.52 20.91
N GLU A 433 -18.16 -42.58 21.13
CA GLU A 433 -18.92 -43.83 21.26
C GLU A 433 -19.80 -44.00 20.02
N PHE A 434 -19.86 -45.22 19.48
CA PHE A 434 -20.69 -45.55 18.31
C PHE A 434 -22.15 -45.12 18.49
N ASP A 435 -22.74 -45.31 19.68
CA ASP A 435 -24.12 -44.91 19.96
C ASP A 435 -24.38 -43.40 19.79
N SER A 436 -23.36 -42.56 19.99
CA SER A 436 -23.48 -41.11 19.80
C SER A 436 -23.58 -40.75 18.32
N ILE A 437 -22.83 -41.45 17.47
CA ILE A 437 -22.84 -41.28 16.01
C ILE A 437 -24.12 -41.86 15.44
N LYS A 438 -24.54 -43.03 15.90
CA LYS A 438 -25.79 -43.68 15.48
C LYS A 438 -27.00 -42.73 15.63
N LYS A 439 -27.08 -42.00 16.75
CA LYS A 439 -28.14 -40.99 16.99
C LYS A 439 -28.13 -39.81 16.01
N GLU A 440 -26.96 -39.44 15.48
CA GLU A 440 -26.83 -38.32 14.53
C GLU A 440 -27.34 -38.70 13.13
N TYR A 441 -27.33 -39.99 12.79
CA TYR A 441 -27.68 -40.50 11.45
C TYR A 441 -29.02 -41.29 11.38
N GLU A 442 -29.63 -41.66 12.50
CA GLU A 442 -30.94 -42.34 12.51
C GLU A 442 -32.11 -41.35 12.43
N THR A 443 -32.79 -41.29 11.27
CA THR A 443 -34.04 -40.51 11.10
C THR A 443 -35.30 -41.34 10.80
N SER A 444 -35.24 -42.66 10.56
CA SER A 444 -36.47 -43.48 10.46
C SER A 444 -36.24 -45.01 10.52
N LYS A 445 -36.88 -45.67 11.50
CA LYS A 445 -37.42 -47.05 11.65
C LYS A 445 -36.86 -48.30 10.93
N GLU A 446 -35.86 -48.29 10.05
CA GLU A 446 -35.30 -49.51 9.45
C GLU A 446 -33.92 -49.88 10.03
N GLN A 447 -33.91 -50.69 11.10
CA GLN A 447 -32.70 -51.16 11.79
C GLN A 447 -31.82 -52.13 10.96
N THR A 448 -32.30 -52.62 9.81
CA THR A 448 -31.67 -53.75 9.09
C THR A 448 -30.54 -53.34 8.13
N LYS A 449 -30.27 -52.03 7.94
CA LYS A 449 -29.22 -51.51 7.02
C LYS A 449 -28.33 -50.42 7.63
N THR A 450 -28.15 -50.41 8.95
CA THR A 450 -27.43 -49.35 9.69
C THR A 450 -26.02 -49.07 9.18
N TYR A 451 -25.21 -50.11 8.92
CA TYR A 451 -23.84 -49.95 8.40
C TYR A 451 -23.83 -49.28 7.02
N LEU A 452 -24.68 -49.76 6.09
CA LEU A 452 -24.71 -49.25 4.72
C LEU A 452 -25.18 -47.78 4.68
N LEU A 453 -26.22 -47.45 5.44
CA LEU A 453 -26.74 -46.08 5.53
C LEU A 453 -25.68 -45.13 6.12
N LEU A 454 -25.00 -45.54 7.19
CA LEU A 454 -23.94 -44.75 7.82
C LEU A 454 -22.80 -44.46 6.84
N MET A 455 -22.32 -45.48 6.13
CA MET A 455 -21.26 -45.33 5.13
C MET A 455 -21.69 -44.43 3.96
N GLN A 456 -22.94 -44.53 3.51
CA GLN A 456 -23.49 -43.62 2.49
C GLN A 456 -23.55 -42.17 2.96
N HIS A 457 -23.94 -41.93 4.22
CA HIS A 457 -23.93 -40.60 4.81
C HIS A 457 -22.52 -40.02 4.92
N LEU A 458 -21.54 -40.81 5.38
CA LEU A 458 -20.13 -40.38 5.43
C LEU A 458 -19.59 -40.05 4.04
N GLU A 459 -19.87 -40.88 3.04
CA GLU A 459 -19.48 -40.64 1.65
C GLU A 459 -20.10 -39.34 1.10
N LYS A 460 -21.38 -39.09 1.43
CA LYS A 460 -22.07 -37.84 1.07
C LYS A 460 -21.40 -36.63 1.74
N ASP A 461 -21.12 -36.70 3.04
CA ASP A 461 -20.44 -35.64 3.79
C ASP A 461 -19.05 -35.33 3.19
N LEU A 462 -18.27 -36.36 2.85
CA LEU A 462 -16.97 -36.22 2.19
C LEU A 462 -17.09 -35.52 0.84
N LYS A 463 -18.09 -35.88 0.03
CA LYS A 463 -18.36 -35.24 -1.26
C LYS A 463 -18.81 -33.78 -1.12
N GLU A 464 -19.60 -33.46 -0.11
CA GLU A 464 -20.00 -32.09 0.19
C GLU A 464 -18.81 -31.23 0.64
N ILE A 465 -17.88 -31.80 1.42
CA ILE A 465 -16.63 -31.12 1.82
C ILE A 465 -15.79 -30.76 0.59
N GLU A 466 -15.59 -31.69 -0.33
CA GLU A 466 -14.85 -31.44 -1.58
C GLU A 466 -15.54 -30.42 -2.48
N THR A 467 -16.87 -30.48 -2.57
CA THR A 467 -17.66 -29.50 -3.34
C THR A 467 -17.46 -28.09 -2.79
N HIS A 468 -17.52 -27.92 -1.46
CA HIS A 468 -17.27 -26.63 -0.83
C HIS A 468 -15.83 -26.13 -1.04
N LYS A 469 -14.82 -27.01 -0.98
CA LYS A 469 -13.43 -26.67 -1.30
C LYS A 469 -13.29 -26.18 -2.76
N SER A 470 -14.00 -26.81 -3.69
CA SER A 470 -14.00 -26.38 -5.09
C SER A 470 -14.61 -24.99 -5.28
N VAL A 471 -15.76 -24.70 -4.66
CA VAL A 471 -16.42 -23.38 -4.70
C VAL A 471 -15.49 -22.29 -4.17
N LEU A 472 -14.82 -22.59 -3.07
CA LEU A 472 -13.83 -21.73 -2.44
C LEU A 472 -12.68 -21.34 -3.39
N LEU A 473 -12.13 -22.33 -4.11
CA LEU A 473 -11.10 -22.09 -5.11
C LEU A 473 -11.62 -21.29 -6.32
N CYS A 474 -12.88 -21.51 -6.73
CA CYS A 474 -13.53 -20.72 -7.79
C CYS A 474 -13.54 -19.21 -7.47
N GLU A 475 -13.93 -18.86 -6.24
CA GLU A 475 -14.07 -17.47 -5.81
C GLU A 475 -12.74 -16.74 -5.91
N ALA A 476 -11.68 -17.31 -5.34
CA ALA A 476 -10.36 -16.68 -5.38
C ALA A 476 -9.77 -16.63 -6.80
N TYR A 477 -9.99 -17.66 -7.62
CA TYR A 477 -9.58 -17.61 -9.03
C TYR A 477 -10.24 -16.45 -9.79
N ARG A 478 -11.54 -16.22 -9.57
CA ARG A 478 -12.27 -15.09 -10.16
C ARG A 478 -11.66 -13.75 -9.73
N THR A 479 -11.29 -13.61 -8.46
CA THR A 479 -10.64 -12.40 -7.95
C THR A 479 -9.28 -12.16 -8.63
N ILE A 480 -8.43 -13.19 -8.76
CA ILE A 480 -7.14 -13.08 -9.49
C ILE A 480 -7.38 -12.65 -10.93
N LYS A 481 -8.37 -13.23 -11.60
CA LYS A 481 -8.73 -12.89 -12.98
C LYS A 481 -9.21 -11.45 -13.10
N HIS A 482 -10.03 -10.99 -12.16
CA HIS A 482 -10.49 -9.61 -12.16
C HIS A 482 -9.34 -8.62 -11.97
N LEU A 483 -8.46 -8.86 -10.98
CA LEU A 483 -7.24 -8.08 -10.79
C LEU A 483 -6.36 -8.06 -12.04
N SER A 484 -6.28 -9.20 -12.74
CA SER A 484 -5.53 -9.32 -14.00
C SER A 484 -6.06 -8.43 -15.13
N GLN A 485 -7.34 -8.06 -15.07
CA GLN A 485 -7.98 -7.22 -16.07
C GLN A 485 -7.82 -5.73 -15.78
N ILE A 486 -7.86 -5.32 -14.50
CA ILE A 486 -7.90 -3.91 -14.10
C ILE A 486 -6.52 -3.31 -13.78
N ALA A 487 -5.60 -4.10 -13.23
CA ALA A 487 -4.28 -3.60 -12.81
C ALA A 487 -3.35 -3.38 -14.01
N LEU A 488 -2.51 -2.35 -13.94
CA LEU A 488 -1.49 -2.08 -14.95
C LEU A 488 -0.40 -3.16 -14.98
N LYS A 489 0.04 -3.65 -13.82
CA LYS A 489 0.98 -4.77 -13.68
C LYS A 489 0.38 -5.87 -12.79
N PRO A 490 -0.45 -6.77 -13.36
CA PRO A 490 -1.20 -7.76 -12.57
C PRO A 490 -0.38 -8.93 -12.05
N ASP A 491 0.73 -9.22 -12.73
CA ASP A 491 1.72 -10.25 -12.44
C ASP A 491 2.81 -9.76 -11.47
N SER A 492 2.49 -8.74 -10.67
CA SER A 492 3.35 -8.26 -9.58
C SER A 492 3.63 -9.35 -8.55
N ALA A 493 4.71 -9.18 -7.79
CA ALA A 493 5.11 -10.13 -6.76
C ALA A 493 4.01 -10.38 -5.69
N PHE A 494 3.16 -9.37 -5.42
CA PHE A 494 1.97 -9.48 -4.55
C PHE A 494 0.95 -10.54 -5.01
N THR A 495 0.79 -10.72 -6.32
CA THR A 495 -0.10 -11.74 -6.88
C THR A 495 0.60 -13.10 -6.90
N LEU A 496 1.87 -13.10 -7.30
CA LEU A 496 2.63 -14.34 -7.54
C LEU A 496 2.89 -15.15 -6.28
N GLN A 497 3.06 -14.50 -5.11
CA GLN A 497 3.27 -15.21 -3.84
C GLN A 497 2.13 -16.18 -3.47
N HIS A 498 0.91 -15.89 -3.90
CA HIS A 498 -0.25 -16.72 -3.59
C HIS A 498 -0.38 -17.91 -4.53
N LEU A 499 0.27 -17.89 -5.70
CA LEU A 499 0.14 -18.93 -6.70
C LEU A 499 0.70 -20.28 -6.23
N ASP A 500 1.69 -20.29 -5.34
CA ASP A 500 2.25 -21.52 -4.77
C ASP A 500 1.24 -22.28 -3.90
N PHE A 501 0.31 -21.56 -3.26
CA PHE A 501 -0.83 -22.17 -2.58
C PHE A 501 -1.92 -22.59 -3.59
N PHE A 502 -2.23 -21.74 -4.57
CA PHE A 502 -3.37 -21.94 -5.46
C PHE A 502 -3.20 -23.05 -6.49
N ILE A 503 -2.05 -23.09 -7.18
CA ILE A 503 -1.85 -23.98 -8.32
C ILE A 503 -2.02 -25.46 -7.91
N PRO A 504 -1.38 -25.96 -6.83
CA PRO A 504 -1.58 -27.34 -6.40
C PRO A 504 -3.04 -27.65 -6.04
N ARG A 505 -3.70 -26.74 -5.32
CA ARG A 505 -5.10 -26.92 -4.89
C ARG A 505 -6.08 -26.89 -6.05
N ALA A 506 -5.83 -26.09 -7.08
CA ALA A 506 -6.62 -26.10 -8.30
C ALA A 506 -6.50 -27.45 -9.04
N ARG A 507 -5.30 -28.05 -9.09
CA ARG A 507 -5.10 -29.38 -9.68
C ARG A 507 -5.81 -30.48 -8.91
N GLU A 508 -5.67 -30.49 -7.58
CA GLU A 508 -6.39 -31.41 -6.70
C GLU A 508 -7.90 -31.36 -6.94
N ALA A 509 -8.45 -30.16 -7.19
CA ALA A 509 -9.86 -29.94 -7.49
C ALA A 509 -10.25 -30.23 -8.95
N GLY A 510 -9.35 -30.78 -9.78
CA GLY A 510 -9.59 -31.10 -11.18
C GLY A 510 -9.71 -29.86 -12.10
N LYS A 511 -9.22 -28.70 -11.67
CA LYS A 511 -9.30 -27.42 -12.39
C LYS A 511 -8.02 -27.15 -13.19
N GLU A 512 -7.65 -28.08 -14.06
CA GLU A 512 -6.36 -28.01 -14.78
C GLU A 512 -6.22 -26.76 -15.66
N ASN A 513 -7.33 -26.26 -16.24
CA ASN A 513 -7.30 -25.02 -17.02
C ASN A 513 -6.87 -23.82 -16.17
N TRP A 514 -7.37 -23.71 -14.94
CA TRP A 514 -7.00 -22.61 -14.04
C TRP A 514 -5.55 -22.72 -13.62
N ALA A 515 -5.09 -23.93 -13.27
CA ALA A 515 -3.70 -24.18 -12.94
C ALA A 515 -2.77 -23.77 -14.10
N ARG A 516 -3.09 -24.17 -15.34
CA ARG A 516 -2.32 -23.79 -16.53
C ARG A 516 -2.29 -22.28 -16.77
N GLU A 517 -3.42 -21.61 -16.65
CA GLU A 517 -3.50 -20.16 -16.83
C GLU A 517 -2.68 -19.38 -15.78
N LEU A 518 -2.72 -19.82 -14.51
CA LEU A 518 -1.92 -19.23 -13.44
C LEU A 518 -0.42 -19.55 -13.59
N GLU A 519 -0.07 -20.75 -14.05
CA GLU A 519 1.31 -21.09 -14.39
C GLU A 519 1.84 -20.28 -15.57
N GLU A 520 1.01 -20.02 -16.58
CA GLU A 520 1.39 -19.19 -17.72
C GLU A 520 1.58 -17.74 -17.29
N MET A 521 0.73 -17.21 -16.40
CA MET A 521 0.93 -15.91 -15.77
C MET A 521 2.28 -15.85 -15.04
N ARG A 522 2.59 -16.87 -14.23
CA ARG A 522 3.89 -16.97 -13.55
C ARG A 522 5.05 -17.06 -14.53
N ARG A 523 4.94 -17.89 -15.58
CA ARG A 523 5.98 -18.05 -16.60
C ARG A 523 6.22 -16.77 -17.38
N LYS A 524 5.17 -16.05 -17.77
CA LYS A 524 5.28 -14.74 -18.44
C LYS A 524 5.96 -13.73 -17.54
N ALA A 525 5.61 -13.74 -16.26
CA ALA A 525 6.33 -12.94 -15.28
C ALA A 525 7.81 -13.34 -15.25
N GLU A 526 8.14 -14.60 -14.94
CA GLU A 526 9.53 -15.08 -14.83
C GLU A 526 10.36 -14.93 -16.12
N ALA A 527 9.73 -14.92 -17.30
CA ALA A 527 10.39 -14.71 -18.59
C ALA A 527 10.74 -13.23 -18.85
N GLU A 528 10.05 -12.29 -18.23
CA GLU A 528 10.48 -10.90 -18.20
C GLU A 528 11.66 -10.77 -17.22
N GLU A 529 12.85 -10.39 -17.70
CA GLU A 529 14.05 -10.24 -16.84
C GLU A 529 13.76 -9.42 -15.56
N VAL A 530 12.91 -8.39 -15.70
CA VAL A 530 12.36 -7.56 -14.62
C VAL A 530 11.76 -8.39 -13.48
N ASN A 531 10.98 -9.40 -13.81
CA ASN A 531 10.20 -10.17 -12.85
C ASN A 531 10.98 -11.38 -12.31
N LYS A 532 11.94 -11.93 -13.06
CA LYS A 532 12.87 -12.98 -12.55
C LYS A 532 13.66 -12.48 -11.35
N ASP A 533 14.20 -11.28 -11.49
CA ASP A 533 15.01 -10.62 -10.49
C ASP A 533 14.14 -10.16 -9.29
N ALA A 534 12.94 -9.60 -9.58
CA ALA A 534 11.97 -9.24 -8.55
C ALA A 534 11.46 -10.45 -7.73
N LEU A 535 11.23 -11.60 -8.38
CA LEU A 535 10.81 -12.85 -7.73
C LEU A 535 11.94 -13.47 -6.91
N SER A 536 13.18 -13.39 -7.38
CA SER A 536 14.35 -13.81 -6.60
C SER A 536 14.47 -12.99 -5.31
N TYR A 537 14.32 -11.66 -5.42
CA TYR A 537 14.28 -10.75 -4.28
C TYR A 537 13.12 -11.07 -3.32
N LEU A 538 11.91 -11.28 -3.86
CA LEU A 538 10.73 -11.68 -3.08
C LEU A 538 10.96 -13.01 -2.36
N LYS A 539 11.42 -14.06 -3.06
CA LYS A 539 11.70 -15.38 -2.49
C LYS A 539 12.78 -15.29 -1.42
N ALA A 540 13.84 -14.51 -1.62
CA ALA A 540 14.87 -14.29 -0.62
C ALA A 540 14.33 -13.56 0.63
N GLY A 541 13.42 -12.60 0.45
CA GLY A 541 12.72 -11.90 1.54
C GLY A 541 11.77 -12.82 2.31
N LEU A 542 10.92 -13.57 1.61
CA LEU A 542 9.99 -14.55 2.20
C LEU A 542 10.74 -15.66 2.94
N THR A 543 11.84 -16.17 2.39
CA THR A 543 12.65 -17.21 3.05
C THR A 543 13.24 -16.70 4.38
N LYS A 544 13.62 -15.42 4.47
CA LYS A 544 14.06 -14.80 5.74
C LYS A 544 12.92 -14.66 6.76
N LEU A 545 11.69 -14.37 6.31
CA LEU A 545 10.50 -14.32 7.17
C LEU A 545 10.13 -15.69 7.74
N PHE A 546 10.22 -16.76 6.93
CA PHE A 546 9.92 -18.13 7.39
C PHE A 546 11.05 -18.77 8.22
N LEU A 547 12.30 -18.32 8.06
CA LEU A 547 13.42 -18.75 8.91
C LEU A 547 13.46 -18.06 10.28
N THR A 548 12.82 -16.90 10.42
CA THR A 548 12.75 -16.15 11.70
C THR A 548 11.51 -16.49 12.54
N ALA A 549 10.64 -17.37 12.05
CA ALA A 549 9.45 -17.88 12.73
C ALA A 549 9.65 -19.28 13.35
N LYS A 550 10.89 -19.71 13.60
CA LYS A 550 11.22 -20.92 14.36
C LYS A 550 11.66 -20.59 15.79
#